data_AF-A0A958PFD5-F1
#
_entry.id   AF-A0A958PFD5-F1
#
_cell.length_a   1.000
_cell.length_b   1.000
_cell.length_c   1.000
_cell.angle_alpha   90.00
_cell.angle_beta   90.00
_cell.angle_gamma   90.00
#
_symmetry.space_group_name_H-M   'P 1'
#
loop_
_entity.id
_entity.type
_entity.pdbx_description
1 polymer ?
#
loop_
_entity_poly.entity_id
_entity_poly.type
_entity_poly.pdbx_seq_one_letter_code
_entity_poly.pdbx_strand_id
1 'polypeptide(L)'
;MIIKIFIWVFLFLILSTGFRTYPGVQGWDIDNSSTTNSKLFFVYTNGARVVTNDVDSDHSLYGTSTVTVEQMMQAIFSDYNSIQSAYLTLVSSSDGDFASRGTDRTITLVDGNPGGVQAGVARFTTNSNHQINECAVTLGESVYDSSKTFLGVVGHEIGHCLGLDHPQDTVYALMSYYRAGIYQLDIDDKIGIVNLYPVNSSDVQEVQTLGLSCTRKN
;
A
#
# COMPACT_ATOMS: atom_id res chain seq x y z
N MET A 1 18.44 1.12 41.20
CA MET A 1 19.09 1.34 39.89
C MET A 1 18.53 0.44 38.77
N ILE A 2 18.14 -0.80 39.08
CA ILE A 2 17.59 -1.79 38.11
C ILE A 2 16.25 -1.36 37.48
N ILE A 3 15.37 -0.68 38.22
CA ILE A 3 14.05 -0.24 37.74
C ILE A 3 14.13 0.81 36.62
N LYS A 4 15.17 1.67 36.60
CA LYS A 4 15.30 2.72 35.57
C LYS A 4 15.69 2.15 34.20
N ILE A 5 16.47 1.06 34.16
CA ILE A 5 16.89 0.42 32.90
C ILE A 5 15.71 -0.30 32.23
N PHE A 6 14.82 -0.92 33.02
CA PHE A 6 13.64 -1.61 32.50
C PHE A 6 12.66 -0.67 31.79
N ILE A 7 12.48 0.55 32.30
CA ILE A 7 11.58 1.56 31.72
C ILE A 7 12.08 2.02 30.35
N TRP A 8 13.40 2.20 30.18
CA TRP A 8 13.98 2.61 28.88
C TRP A 8 13.88 1.51 27.82
N VAL A 9 14.07 0.24 28.20
CA VAL A 9 13.96 -0.89 27.27
C VAL A 9 12.50 -1.11 26.84
N PHE A 10 11.54 -0.98 27.76
CA PHE A 10 10.12 -1.13 27.44
C PHE A 10 9.60 0.01 26.56
N LEU A 11 10.10 1.25 26.75
CA LEU A 11 9.78 2.38 25.87
C LEU A 11 10.31 2.16 24.45
N PHE A 12 11.50 1.57 24.30
CA PHE A 12 12.12 1.33 23.01
C PHE A 12 11.41 0.23 22.21
N LEU A 13 10.87 -0.79 22.88
CA LEU A 13 10.13 -1.89 22.26
C LEU A 13 8.77 -1.45 21.69
N ILE A 14 8.10 -0.49 22.33
CA ILE A 14 6.78 0.01 21.86
C ILE A 14 6.93 0.97 20.67
N LEU A 15 8.07 1.67 20.55
CA LEU A 15 8.35 2.54 19.40
C LEU A 15 8.69 1.79 18.11
N SER A 16 8.82 0.46 18.19
CA SER A 16 9.21 -0.39 17.05
C SER A 16 8.05 -1.16 16.42
N THR A 17 6.84 -1.10 16.97
CA THR A 17 5.69 -1.91 16.55
C THR A 17 4.67 -1.15 15.73
N GLY A 18 4.17 -1.77 14.65
CA GLY A 18 3.13 -1.21 13.78
C GLY A 18 3.64 -0.72 12.41
N PHE A 19 2.75 -0.11 11.63
CA PHE A 19 3.07 0.36 10.28
C PHE A 19 4.25 1.35 10.26
N ARG A 20 4.95 1.42 9.13
CA ARG A 20 6.03 2.38 8.92
C ARG A 20 5.82 3.17 7.65
N THR A 21 6.41 4.35 7.62
CA THR A 21 6.46 5.23 6.46
C THR A 21 7.91 5.63 6.18
N TYR A 22 8.24 5.94 4.93
CA TYR A 22 9.60 6.37 4.59
C TYR A 22 9.95 7.69 5.31
N PRO A 23 11.06 7.73 6.09
CA PRO A 23 11.44 8.93 6.81
C PRO A 23 11.84 10.04 5.83
N GLY A 24 11.23 11.21 5.97
CA GLY A 24 11.55 12.38 5.14
C GLY A 24 10.97 12.36 3.72
N VAL A 25 10.15 11.35 3.39
CA VAL A 25 9.36 11.32 2.16
C VAL A 25 7.94 11.79 2.49
N GLN A 26 7.47 12.81 1.78
CA GLN A 26 6.07 13.20 1.80
C GLN A 26 5.31 12.33 0.79
N GLY A 27 4.04 12.04 1.09
CA GLY A 27 3.17 11.33 0.15
C GLY A 27 3.00 12.09 -1.17
N TRP A 28 2.17 11.54 -2.04
CA TRP A 28 1.84 12.19 -3.32
C TRP A 28 1.20 13.56 -3.12
N ASP A 29 1.39 14.47 -4.08
CA ASP A 29 0.73 15.77 -4.12
C ASP A 29 -0.73 15.64 -4.56
N ILE A 30 -1.55 15.05 -3.69
CA ILE A 30 -3.00 14.83 -3.81
C ILE A 30 -3.71 15.38 -2.58
N ASP A 31 -5.00 15.67 -2.70
CA ASP A 31 -5.80 16.20 -1.60
C ASP A 31 -7.25 15.72 -1.67
N ASN A 32 -8.02 16.03 -0.61
CA ASN A 32 -9.43 15.66 -0.48
C ASN A 32 -10.41 16.76 -0.95
N SER A 33 -9.94 17.79 -1.69
CA SER A 33 -10.80 18.89 -2.15
C SER A 33 -11.77 18.47 -3.25
N SER A 34 -11.47 17.39 -3.97
CA SER A 34 -12.37 16.76 -4.95
C SER A 34 -11.95 15.32 -5.22
N THR A 35 -12.86 14.51 -5.77
CA THR A 35 -12.57 13.13 -6.21
C THR A 35 -11.51 13.07 -7.30
N THR A 36 -11.35 14.12 -8.11
CA THR A 36 -10.30 14.18 -9.13
C THR A 36 -8.94 14.48 -8.51
N ASN A 37 -8.90 15.31 -7.47
CA ASN A 37 -7.65 15.67 -6.80
C ASN A 37 -7.09 14.56 -5.91
N SER A 38 -7.91 13.58 -5.53
CA SER A 38 -7.49 12.42 -4.71
C SER A 38 -6.96 11.22 -5.50
N LYS A 39 -7.03 11.28 -6.85
CA LYS A 39 -6.68 10.15 -7.72
C LYS A 39 -5.18 9.99 -7.94
N LEU A 40 -4.74 8.74 -7.87
CA LEU A 40 -3.49 8.25 -8.46
C LEU A 40 -3.81 7.25 -9.57
N PHE A 41 -3.00 7.29 -10.63
CA PHE A 41 -3.27 6.58 -11.87
C PHE A 41 -2.28 5.44 -12.07
N PHE A 42 -2.80 4.30 -12.50
CA PHE A 42 -2.02 3.11 -12.78
C PHE A 42 -1.91 2.85 -14.28
N VAL A 43 -0.67 2.70 -14.74
CA VAL A 43 -0.34 2.29 -16.11
C VAL A 43 0.25 0.89 -16.07
N TYR A 44 -0.34 -0.03 -16.83
CA TYR A 44 0.14 -1.40 -16.98
C TYR A 44 -0.22 -1.93 -18.37
N THR A 45 0.68 -2.71 -18.97
CA THR A 45 0.56 -3.13 -20.38
C THR A 45 -0.09 -4.51 -20.55
N ASN A 46 -0.20 -5.30 -19.47
CA ASN A 46 -0.60 -6.70 -19.53
C ASN A 46 -2.00 -6.97 -18.98
N GLY A 47 -2.93 -6.01 -19.01
CA GLY A 47 -4.27 -6.15 -18.41
C GLY A 47 -5.05 -7.39 -18.89
N ALA A 48 -4.83 -7.83 -20.13
CA ALA A 48 -5.48 -9.02 -20.71
C ALA A 48 -4.78 -10.36 -20.37
N ARG A 49 -3.61 -10.34 -19.73
CA ARG A 49 -2.89 -11.57 -19.35
C ARG A 49 -3.72 -12.36 -18.35
N VAL A 50 -3.86 -13.66 -18.62
CA VAL A 50 -4.63 -14.61 -17.79
C VAL A 50 -3.69 -15.32 -16.82
N VAL A 51 -4.13 -15.45 -15.57
CA VAL A 51 -3.42 -16.10 -14.46
C VAL A 51 -4.33 -17.13 -13.79
N THR A 52 -3.74 -18.21 -13.28
CA THR A 52 -4.45 -19.22 -12.48
C THR A 52 -5.02 -18.57 -11.23
N ASN A 53 -6.33 -18.74 -11.01
CA ASN A 53 -6.99 -18.20 -9.84
C ASN A 53 -6.96 -19.21 -8.69
N ASP A 54 -6.31 -18.83 -7.61
CA ASP A 54 -6.06 -19.63 -6.41
C ASP A 54 -6.42 -18.90 -5.11
N VAL A 55 -7.16 -17.77 -5.22
CA VAL A 55 -7.66 -17.00 -4.08
C VAL A 55 -8.60 -17.83 -3.19
N ASP A 56 -8.68 -17.48 -1.91
CA ASP A 56 -9.53 -18.14 -0.93
C ASP A 56 -11.01 -17.75 -1.11
N SER A 57 -11.90 -18.53 -0.49
CA SER A 57 -13.36 -18.43 -0.68
C SER A 57 -13.99 -17.11 -0.23
N ASP A 58 -13.28 -16.34 0.58
CA ASP A 58 -13.65 -15.03 1.09
C ASP A 58 -13.19 -13.86 0.18
N HIS A 59 -12.39 -14.13 -0.84
CA HIS A 59 -11.92 -13.12 -1.78
C HIS A 59 -12.95 -12.81 -2.87
N SER A 60 -13.02 -11.54 -3.31
CA SER A 60 -13.98 -11.07 -4.33
C SER A 60 -13.84 -11.74 -5.69
N LEU A 61 -12.65 -12.26 -5.99
CA LEU A 61 -12.35 -12.99 -7.22
C LEU A 61 -12.60 -14.50 -7.10
N TYR A 62 -13.09 -15.01 -5.98
CA TYR A 62 -13.35 -16.44 -5.81
C TYR A 62 -14.43 -16.96 -6.79
N GLY A 63 -14.32 -18.24 -7.15
CA GLY A 63 -15.34 -18.95 -7.94
C GLY A 63 -15.06 -19.03 -9.44
N THR A 64 -13.97 -18.44 -9.93
CA THR A 64 -13.44 -18.66 -11.28
C THR A 64 -12.13 -19.43 -11.23
N SER A 65 -11.81 -20.21 -12.27
CA SER A 65 -10.54 -20.95 -12.37
C SER A 65 -9.37 -20.07 -12.83
N THR A 66 -9.67 -18.94 -13.49
CA THR A 66 -8.68 -18.00 -14.01
C THR A 66 -9.19 -16.57 -13.86
N VAL A 67 -8.26 -15.63 -13.79
CA VAL A 67 -8.50 -14.19 -13.70
C VAL A 67 -7.51 -13.44 -14.58
N THR A 68 -7.88 -12.26 -15.05
CA THR A 68 -6.96 -11.39 -15.77
C THR A 68 -6.19 -10.47 -14.83
N VAL A 69 -5.05 -9.95 -15.28
CA VAL A 69 -4.31 -8.90 -14.57
C VAL A 69 -5.19 -7.69 -14.30
N GLU A 70 -6.02 -7.28 -15.26
CA GLU A 70 -7.00 -6.20 -15.05
C GLU A 70 -7.90 -6.49 -13.84
N GLN A 71 -8.50 -7.69 -13.78
CA GLN A 71 -9.38 -8.07 -12.66
C GLN A 71 -8.65 -8.06 -11.32
N MET A 72 -7.40 -8.52 -11.29
CA MET A 72 -6.57 -8.47 -10.08
C MET A 72 -6.19 -7.05 -9.69
N MET A 73 -5.86 -6.17 -10.64
CA MET A 73 -5.61 -4.75 -10.38
C MET A 73 -6.85 -4.06 -9.82
N GLN A 74 -8.03 -4.33 -10.38
CA GLN A 74 -9.30 -3.80 -9.86
C GLN A 74 -9.60 -4.30 -8.43
N ALA A 75 -9.25 -5.55 -8.11
CA ALA A 75 -9.37 -6.06 -6.75
C ALA A 75 -8.44 -5.32 -5.78
N ILE A 76 -7.19 -5.07 -6.17
CA ILE A 76 -6.25 -4.27 -5.37
C ILE A 76 -6.74 -2.83 -5.19
N PHE A 77 -7.21 -2.19 -6.27
CA PHE A 77 -7.81 -0.85 -6.18
C PHE A 77 -9.01 -0.83 -5.24
N SER A 78 -9.88 -1.84 -5.32
CA SER A 78 -11.01 -1.95 -4.41
C SER A 78 -10.58 -2.06 -2.95
N ASP A 79 -9.51 -2.80 -2.65
CA ASP A 79 -9.01 -2.95 -1.27
C ASP A 79 -8.52 -1.60 -0.71
N TYR A 80 -7.65 -0.90 -1.44
CA TYR A 80 -7.18 0.45 -1.06
C TYR A 80 -8.32 1.49 -1.00
N ASN A 81 -9.19 1.52 -2.02
CA ASN A 81 -10.28 2.50 -2.11
C ASN A 81 -11.39 2.23 -1.08
N SER A 82 -11.42 1.05 -0.44
CA SER A 82 -12.38 0.74 0.63
C SER A 82 -12.04 1.38 1.97
N ILE A 83 -10.85 1.97 2.11
CA ILE A 83 -10.38 2.60 3.34
C ILE A 83 -11.10 3.95 3.53
N GLN A 84 -12.26 3.93 4.18
CA GLN A 84 -13.14 5.09 4.31
C GLN A 84 -12.51 6.32 4.98
N SER A 85 -11.51 6.12 5.82
CA SER A 85 -10.80 7.21 6.51
C SER A 85 -9.62 7.76 5.71
N ALA A 86 -9.37 7.25 4.50
CA ALA A 86 -8.37 7.78 3.58
C ALA A 86 -9.04 8.40 2.35
N TYR A 87 -8.58 9.58 1.91
CA TYR A 87 -9.13 10.20 0.69
C TYR A 87 -8.54 9.60 -0.59
N LEU A 88 -7.43 8.86 -0.49
CA LEU A 88 -6.73 8.23 -1.60
C LEU A 88 -7.69 7.46 -2.52
N THR A 89 -7.55 7.66 -3.83
CA THR A 89 -8.29 6.89 -4.83
C THR A 89 -7.34 6.35 -5.89
N LEU A 90 -7.24 5.03 -6.01
CA LEU A 90 -6.47 4.37 -7.06
C LEU A 90 -7.37 4.07 -8.24
N VAL A 91 -6.92 4.44 -9.44
CA VAL A 91 -7.65 4.19 -10.70
C VAL A 91 -6.68 3.76 -11.79
N SER A 92 -7.19 3.09 -12.82
CA SER A 92 -6.40 2.81 -14.02
C SER A 92 -6.22 4.08 -14.87
N SER A 93 -5.25 4.05 -15.77
CA SER A 93 -5.02 5.07 -16.81
C SER A 93 -6.15 5.19 -17.85
N SER A 94 -7.17 4.32 -17.79
CA SER A 94 -8.39 4.48 -18.58
C SER A 94 -9.41 5.46 -17.96
N ASP A 95 -9.17 5.91 -16.73
CA ASP A 95 -10.01 6.93 -16.08
C ASP A 95 -9.98 8.25 -16.86
N GLY A 96 -11.15 8.91 -16.96
CA GLY A 96 -11.32 10.13 -17.76
C GLY A 96 -10.44 11.31 -17.31
N ASP A 97 -9.98 11.31 -16.06
CA ASP A 97 -9.13 12.39 -15.53
C ASP A 97 -7.65 12.21 -15.92
N PHE A 98 -7.24 11.02 -16.37
CA PHE A 98 -5.83 10.65 -16.60
C PHE A 98 -5.09 11.64 -17.51
N ALA A 99 -5.71 11.98 -18.66
CA ALA A 99 -5.10 12.88 -19.64
C ALA A 99 -4.79 14.28 -19.08
N SER A 100 -5.51 14.72 -18.05
CA SER A 100 -5.36 16.06 -17.46
C SER A 100 -4.56 16.06 -16.15
N ARG A 101 -4.43 14.91 -15.47
CA ARG A 101 -3.86 14.81 -14.11
C ARG A 101 -2.71 13.81 -13.96
N GLY A 102 -2.41 13.00 -14.98
CA GLY A 102 -1.49 11.87 -14.86
C GLY A 102 -0.01 12.24 -14.68
N THR A 103 0.44 13.41 -15.13
CA THR A 103 1.88 13.76 -15.26
C THR A 103 2.71 13.51 -14.00
N ASP A 104 2.21 13.86 -12.82
CA ASP A 104 2.93 13.70 -11.53
C ASP A 104 2.15 12.80 -10.55
N ARG A 105 1.29 11.91 -11.07
CA ARG A 105 0.38 11.07 -10.28
C ARG A 105 0.29 9.65 -10.83
N THR A 106 1.33 9.20 -11.52
CA THR A 106 1.35 7.91 -12.22
C THR A 106 2.23 6.90 -11.49
N ILE A 107 1.65 5.72 -11.25
CA ILE A 107 2.34 4.51 -10.84
C ILE A 107 2.35 3.55 -12.04
N THR A 108 3.54 3.15 -12.49
CA THR A 108 3.70 2.27 -13.66
C THR A 108 4.10 0.87 -13.22
N LEU A 109 3.36 -0.15 -13.67
CA LEU A 109 3.78 -1.55 -13.52
C LEU A 109 4.49 -1.99 -14.80
N VAL A 110 5.70 -2.52 -14.63
CA VAL A 110 6.59 -2.91 -15.73
C VAL A 110 7.06 -4.34 -15.49
N ASP A 111 6.98 -5.18 -16.52
CA ASP A 111 7.62 -6.50 -16.49
C ASP A 111 9.14 -6.35 -16.61
N GLY A 112 9.88 -7.08 -15.78
CA GLY A 112 11.33 -7.06 -15.86
C GLY A 112 12.01 -7.94 -14.82
N ASN A 113 13.32 -7.75 -14.67
CA ASN A 113 14.06 -8.40 -13.61
C ASN A 113 14.11 -7.47 -12.38
N PRO A 114 13.41 -7.80 -11.28
CA PRO A 114 13.42 -6.98 -10.07
C PRO A 114 14.76 -6.97 -9.32
N GLY A 115 15.78 -7.72 -9.77
CA GLY A 115 17.13 -7.69 -9.21
C GLY A 115 17.53 -8.94 -8.41
N GLY A 116 16.97 -10.11 -8.75
CA GLY A 116 17.48 -11.42 -8.31
C GLY A 116 17.12 -11.89 -6.90
N VAL A 117 16.43 -11.09 -6.08
CA VAL A 117 16.07 -11.44 -4.68
C VAL A 117 14.60 -11.23 -4.32
N GLN A 118 13.79 -10.61 -5.17
CA GLN A 118 12.38 -10.32 -4.89
C GLN A 118 11.51 -10.63 -6.12
N ALA A 119 10.23 -10.94 -5.92
CA ALA A 119 9.30 -11.17 -7.02
C ALA A 119 8.84 -9.83 -7.66
N GLY A 120 8.86 -8.74 -6.90
CA GLY A 120 8.61 -7.38 -7.36
C GLY A 120 9.53 -6.38 -6.66
N VAL A 121 9.61 -5.15 -7.18
CA VAL A 121 10.27 -4.02 -6.51
C VAL A 121 9.66 -2.70 -6.94
N ALA A 122 9.28 -1.88 -5.97
CA ALA A 122 8.88 -0.50 -6.15
C ALA A 122 10.08 0.45 -6.11
N ARG A 123 10.10 1.43 -7.01
CA ARG A 123 11.05 2.54 -7.01
C ARG A 123 10.29 3.83 -7.29
N PHE A 124 10.31 4.76 -6.34
CA PHE A 124 9.75 6.09 -6.52
C PHE A 124 10.84 7.15 -6.60
N THR A 125 10.50 8.26 -7.24
CA THR A 125 11.27 9.50 -7.18
C THR A 125 10.52 10.54 -6.37
N THR A 126 11.25 11.53 -5.87
CA THR A 126 10.67 12.68 -5.19
C THR A 126 11.04 13.97 -5.90
N ASN A 127 10.15 14.96 -5.82
CA ASN A 127 10.41 16.31 -6.28
C ASN A 127 11.26 17.10 -5.26
N SER A 128 11.51 18.39 -5.54
CA SER A 128 12.29 19.26 -4.64
C SER A 128 11.67 19.47 -3.25
N ASN A 129 10.38 19.17 -3.07
CA ASN A 129 9.66 19.24 -1.80
C ASN A 129 9.61 17.90 -1.07
N HIS A 130 10.35 16.90 -1.55
CA HIS A 130 10.34 15.52 -1.04
C HIS A 130 8.99 14.80 -1.20
N GLN A 131 8.09 15.28 -2.05
CA GLN A 131 6.83 14.60 -2.38
C GLN A 131 7.08 13.58 -3.48
N ILE A 132 6.42 12.43 -3.40
CA ILE A 132 6.45 11.43 -4.46
C ILE A 132 5.77 12.01 -5.71
N ASN A 133 6.43 11.90 -6.86
CA ASN A 133 5.91 12.39 -8.15
C ASN A 133 5.88 11.32 -9.26
N GLU A 134 6.61 10.23 -9.10
CA GLU A 134 6.59 9.08 -10.00
C GLU A 134 6.92 7.82 -9.21
N CYS A 135 6.28 6.70 -9.54
CA CYS A 135 6.69 5.38 -9.04
C CYS A 135 6.61 4.32 -10.12
N ALA A 136 7.60 3.43 -10.15
CA ALA A 136 7.63 2.26 -11.00
C ALA A 136 7.69 0.99 -10.16
N VAL A 137 6.81 0.03 -10.45
CA VAL A 137 6.80 -1.30 -9.89
C VAL A 137 7.32 -2.27 -10.94
N THR A 138 8.50 -2.84 -10.73
CA THR A 138 9.06 -3.86 -11.62
C THR A 138 8.67 -5.25 -11.14
N LEU A 139 8.02 -6.04 -11.98
CA LEU A 139 7.53 -7.39 -11.65
C LEU A 139 8.33 -8.46 -12.39
N GLY A 140 8.75 -9.50 -11.66
CA GLY A 140 9.30 -10.71 -12.22
C GLY A 140 8.21 -11.63 -12.78
N GLU A 141 8.59 -12.50 -13.72
CA GLU A 141 7.65 -13.40 -14.39
C GLU A 141 6.91 -14.35 -13.42
N SER A 142 7.57 -14.75 -12.32
CA SER A 142 6.97 -15.62 -11.30
C SER A 142 5.81 -14.98 -10.53
N VAL A 143 5.63 -13.65 -10.61
CA VAL A 143 4.47 -12.96 -10.02
C VAL A 143 3.16 -13.45 -10.67
N TYR A 144 3.24 -13.89 -11.91
CA TYR A 144 2.10 -14.36 -12.69
C TYR A 144 1.83 -15.87 -12.55
N ASP A 145 2.57 -16.59 -11.70
CA ASP A 145 2.36 -18.02 -11.47
C ASP A 145 1.02 -18.31 -10.78
N SER A 146 0.56 -17.39 -9.94
CA SER A 146 -0.74 -17.48 -9.26
C SER A 146 -1.33 -16.13 -8.89
N SER A 147 -2.65 -16.06 -8.79
CA SER A 147 -3.36 -14.83 -8.41
C SER A 147 -3.01 -14.34 -7.01
N LYS A 148 -2.82 -15.25 -6.03
CA LYS A 148 -2.37 -14.89 -4.68
C LYS A 148 -1.00 -14.23 -4.69
N THR A 149 -0.08 -14.77 -5.48
CA THR A 149 1.27 -14.19 -5.64
C THR A 149 1.18 -12.79 -6.25
N PHE A 150 0.38 -12.63 -7.32
CA PHE A 150 0.18 -11.33 -7.95
C PHE A 150 -0.40 -10.31 -6.97
N LEU A 151 -1.53 -10.63 -6.35
CA LEU A 151 -2.23 -9.74 -5.41
C LEU A 151 -1.31 -9.33 -4.25
N GLY A 152 -0.59 -10.30 -3.67
CA GLY A 152 0.29 -10.06 -2.54
C GLY A 152 1.55 -9.28 -2.89
N VAL A 153 2.18 -9.54 -4.04
CA VAL A 153 3.37 -8.79 -4.47
C VAL A 153 2.98 -7.40 -4.94
N VAL A 154 2.02 -7.29 -5.86
CA VAL A 154 1.65 -5.99 -6.44
C VAL A 154 1.02 -5.08 -5.39
N GLY A 155 0.13 -5.59 -4.54
CA GLY A 155 -0.43 -4.81 -3.44
C GLY A 155 0.66 -4.28 -2.50
N HIS A 156 1.66 -5.10 -2.19
CA HIS A 156 2.80 -4.67 -1.38
C HIS A 156 3.64 -3.57 -2.04
N GLU A 157 4.02 -3.76 -3.31
CA GLU A 157 4.81 -2.75 -4.04
C GLU A 157 4.04 -1.42 -4.21
N ILE A 158 2.71 -1.48 -4.33
CA ILE A 158 1.86 -0.29 -4.32
C ILE A 158 1.96 0.43 -2.98
N GLY A 159 1.95 -0.29 -1.84
CA GLY A 159 2.16 0.32 -0.54
C GLY A 159 3.46 1.12 -0.46
N HIS A 160 4.56 0.61 -1.02
CA HIS A 160 5.80 1.38 -1.15
C HIS A 160 5.67 2.63 -2.00
N CYS A 161 5.02 2.53 -3.17
CA CYS A 161 4.72 3.69 -4.00
C CYS A 161 3.84 4.72 -3.29
N LEU A 162 3.02 4.31 -2.32
CA LEU A 162 2.19 5.19 -1.52
C LEU A 162 2.94 5.81 -0.32
N GLY A 163 4.17 5.39 -0.04
CA GLY A 163 5.00 5.92 1.05
C GLY A 163 5.08 5.04 2.29
N LEU A 164 4.48 3.85 2.28
CA LEU A 164 4.63 2.87 3.35
C LEU A 164 6.00 2.18 3.28
N ASP A 165 6.58 1.92 4.44
CA ASP A 165 7.77 1.09 4.61
C ASP A 165 7.41 -0.18 5.38
N HIS A 166 8.30 -1.16 5.34
CA HIS A 166 8.09 -2.46 5.97
C HIS A 166 8.02 -2.34 7.50
N PRO A 167 6.92 -2.78 8.14
CA PRO A 167 6.94 -3.04 9.57
C PRO A 167 7.89 -4.21 9.88
N GLN A 168 8.52 -4.17 11.05
CA GLN A 168 9.60 -5.09 11.42
C GLN A 168 9.13 -6.29 12.27
N ASP A 169 7.90 -6.25 12.77
CA ASP A 169 7.44 -7.05 13.90
C ASP A 169 6.15 -7.83 13.65
N THR A 170 5.43 -7.54 12.58
CA THR A 170 4.19 -8.23 12.22
C THR A 170 4.41 -9.20 11.07
N VAL A 171 3.69 -10.32 11.06
CA VAL A 171 3.59 -11.24 9.89
C VAL A 171 2.24 -11.11 9.19
N TYR A 172 1.33 -10.30 9.74
CA TYR A 172 -0.07 -10.17 9.34
C TYR A 172 -0.30 -9.00 8.37
N ALA A 173 0.60 -8.01 8.37
CA ALA A 173 0.54 -6.90 7.43
C ALA A 173 1.04 -7.33 6.03
N LEU A 174 0.36 -6.87 4.99
CA LEU A 174 0.80 -6.99 3.60
C LEU A 174 2.17 -6.33 3.40
N MET A 175 2.44 -5.23 4.10
CA MET A 175 3.72 -4.54 4.04
C MET A 175 4.86 -5.26 4.76
N SER A 176 4.63 -6.35 5.47
CA SER A 176 5.68 -7.04 6.24
C SER A 176 6.71 -7.75 5.36
N TYR A 177 7.99 -7.69 5.78
CA TYR A 177 9.08 -8.54 5.27
C TYR A 177 8.82 -10.04 5.49
N TYR A 178 8.07 -10.37 6.53
CA TYR A 178 7.83 -11.73 7.00
C TYR A 178 6.41 -12.21 6.69
N ARG A 179 5.69 -11.55 5.77
CA ARG A 179 4.33 -11.94 5.40
C ARG A 179 4.27 -13.39 4.94
N ALA A 180 3.25 -14.12 5.38
CA ALA A 180 3.05 -15.52 4.99
C ALA A 180 1.62 -15.73 4.48
N GLY A 181 1.46 -15.90 3.17
CA GLY A 181 0.15 -16.18 2.56
C GLY A 181 -0.83 -15.01 2.54
N ILE A 182 -0.34 -13.77 2.75
CA ILE A 182 -1.17 -12.55 2.83
C ILE A 182 -1.13 -11.83 1.49
N TYR A 183 -2.31 -11.48 1.00
CA TYR A 183 -2.50 -10.85 -0.30
C TYR A 183 -3.63 -9.81 -0.30
N GLN A 184 -4.04 -9.36 0.88
CA GLN A 184 -4.98 -8.27 1.12
C GLN A 184 -4.44 -7.38 2.24
N LEU A 185 -4.89 -6.13 2.29
CA LEU A 185 -4.51 -5.17 3.31
C LEU A 185 -5.07 -5.56 4.68
N ASP A 186 -4.17 -5.66 5.65
CA ASP A 186 -4.53 -5.85 7.05
C ASP A 186 -4.74 -4.50 7.74
N ILE A 187 -5.14 -4.54 9.02
CA ILE A 187 -5.41 -3.35 9.81
C ILE A 187 -4.20 -2.41 9.89
N ASP A 188 -2.98 -2.94 10.03
CA ASP A 188 -1.77 -2.12 10.11
C ASP A 188 -1.52 -1.36 8.81
N ASP A 189 -1.69 -2.02 7.66
CA ASP A 189 -1.53 -1.39 6.35
C ASP A 189 -2.56 -0.26 6.17
N LYS A 190 -3.81 -0.51 6.58
CA LYS A 190 -4.91 0.46 6.49
C LYS A 190 -4.66 1.67 7.37
N ILE A 191 -4.19 1.49 8.60
CA ILE A 191 -3.83 2.60 9.49
C ILE A 191 -2.69 3.42 8.86
N GLY A 192 -1.69 2.78 8.26
CA GLY A 192 -0.62 3.48 7.56
C GLY A 192 -1.11 4.34 6.40
N ILE A 193 -2.06 3.84 5.61
CA ILE A 193 -2.68 4.63 4.53
C ILE A 193 -3.49 5.80 5.09
N VAL A 194 -4.25 5.62 6.17
CA VAL A 194 -4.99 6.71 6.84
C VAL A 194 -4.04 7.76 7.38
N ASN A 195 -2.90 7.36 7.93
CA ASN A 195 -1.87 8.28 8.41
C ASN A 195 -1.31 9.16 7.28
N LEU A 196 -1.11 8.59 6.09
CA LEU A 196 -0.56 9.31 4.94
C LEU A 196 -1.61 10.15 4.19
N TYR A 197 -2.84 9.65 4.07
CA TYR A 197 -3.90 10.26 3.23
C TYR A 197 -5.22 10.45 3.99
N PRO A 198 -5.22 11.14 5.16
CA PRO A 198 -6.38 11.24 6.05
C PRO A 198 -7.55 12.03 5.47
N VAL A 199 -8.78 11.51 5.55
CA VAL A 199 -9.97 12.33 5.22
C VAL A 199 -10.08 13.52 6.18
N ASN A 200 -9.90 13.30 7.49
CA ASN A 200 -9.81 14.37 8.47
C ASN A 200 -8.41 14.43 9.03
N SER A 201 -7.80 15.62 9.10
CA SER A 201 -6.45 15.77 9.68
C SER A 201 -6.35 15.31 11.15
N SER A 202 -7.48 15.23 11.87
CA SER A 202 -7.57 14.60 13.20
C SER A 202 -7.37 13.09 13.19
N ASP A 203 -7.58 12.41 12.06
CA ASP A 203 -7.42 10.96 11.92
C ASP A 203 -5.92 10.57 11.88
N VAL A 204 -5.04 11.53 11.53
CA VAL A 204 -3.57 11.40 11.68
C VAL A 204 -3.12 11.61 13.12
N GLN A 205 -3.98 12.16 13.99
CA GLN A 205 -3.67 12.26 15.42
C GLN A 205 -3.82 10.89 16.07
N GLU A 206 -2.91 9.97 15.75
CA GLU A 206 -2.26 9.29 16.86
C GLU A 206 -1.54 10.37 17.67
N VAL A 207 -2.28 11.00 18.60
CA VAL A 207 -1.66 11.32 19.88
C VAL A 207 -1.02 10.01 20.30
N GLN A 208 0.31 9.97 20.46
CA GLN A 208 1.03 8.80 20.93
C GLN A 208 0.36 8.32 22.23
N THR A 209 -0.63 7.45 22.11
CA THR A 209 -1.40 6.91 23.23
C THR A 209 -0.93 5.52 23.56
N LEU A 210 0.11 5.00 22.89
CA LEU A 210 0.65 3.66 23.15
C LEU A 210 -0.47 2.59 23.01
N GLY A 211 -1.39 2.75 22.06
CA GLY A 211 -2.55 1.86 21.91
C GLY A 211 -3.67 2.05 22.95
N LEU A 212 -3.63 3.09 23.80
CA LEU A 212 -4.61 3.33 24.87
C LEU A 212 -5.80 4.23 24.46
N SER A 213 -5.87 4.65 23.20
CA SER A 213 -6.92 5.54 22.63
C SER A 213 -8.35 5.00 22.74
N CYS A 214 -8.55 3.69 23.01
CA CYS A 214 -9.88 3.13 23.27
C CYS A 214 -10.55 3.66 24.55
N THR A 215 -9.88 4.48 25.36
CA THR A 215 -10.51 5.21 26.47
C THR A 215 -11.03 6.58 26.00
N ARG A 216 -12.23 6.57 25.40
CA ARG A 216 -13.05 7.77 25.23
C ARG A 216 -13.15 8.51 26.56
N LYS A 217 -12.64 9.74 26.64
CA LYS A 217 -13.02 10.66 27.70
C LYS A 217 -14.47 11.11 27.45
N ASN A 218 -15.35 10.81 28.39
CA ASN A 218 -16.63 11.50 28.55
C ASN A 218 -16.39 12.98 28.87
#